data_AF-A0A433WYN7-F1
#
_entry.id   AF-A0A433WYN7-F1
#
_cell.length_a   1.000
_cell.length_b   1.000
_cell.length_c   1.000
_cell.angle_alpha   90.00
_cell.angle_beta   90.00
_cell.angle_gamma   90.00
#
_symmetry.space_group_name_H-M   'P 1'
#
loop_
_entity.id
_entity.type
_entity.pdbx_description
1 polymer ?
#
loop_
_entity_poly.entity_id
_entity_poly.type
_entity_poly.pdbx_seq_one_letter_code
_entity_poly.pdbx_strand_id
1 'polypeptide(L)' 'MSEATIPFADRLDRLGEVAVRIGLNLQPGQELVVSAPLEAVALVRRITEHAYRAG' A
#
# COMPACT_ATOMS: atom_id res chain seq x y z
N MET A 1 -20.65 -13.53 -15.46
CA MET A 1 -19.81 -13.48 -14.24
C MET A 1 -20.03 -12.11 -13.63
N SER A 2 -20.65 -12.05 -12.45
CA SER A 2 -21.04 -10.79 -11.80
C SER A 2 -19.79 -9.96 -11.46
N GLU A 3 -19.72 -8.71 -11.91
CA GLU A 3 -18.77 -7.72 -11.40
C GLU A 3 -19.08 -7.49 -9.92
N ALA A 4 -18.36 -8.16 -9.03
CA ALA A 4 -18.40 -7.81 -7.62
C ALA A 4 -17.71 -6.45 -7.46
N THR A 5 -18.49 -5.41 -7.17
CA THR A 5 -17.95 -4.08 -6.86
C THR A 5 -17.12 -4.17 -5.58
N ILE A 6 -15.80 -4.22 -5.73
CA ILE A 6 -14.89 -4.13 -4.58
C ILE A 6 -15.07 -2.74 -3.94
N PRO A 7 -15.18 -2.61 -2.62
CA PRO A 7 -15.16 -1.31 -1.94
C PRO A 7 -13.90 -0.51 -2.27
N PHE A 8 -14.01 0.82 -2.32
CA PHE A 8 -12.84 1.67 -2.61
C PHE A 8 -11.71 1.48 -1.58
N ALA A 9 -12.06 1.32 -0.31
CA ALA A 9 -11.09 1.07 0.76
C ALA A 9 -10.27 -0.20 0.51
N ASP A 10 -10.91 -1.29 0.05
CA ASP A 10 -10.24 -2.56 -0.23
C ASP A 10 -9.34 -2.48 -1.46
N ARG A 11 -9.73 -1.71 -2.48
CA ARG A 11 -8.86 -1.41 -3.61
C ARG A 11 -7.62 -0.62 -3.17
N LEU A 12 -7.81 0.35 -2.28
CA LEU A 12 -6.73 1.19 -1.77
C LEU A 12 -5.76 0.37 -0.91
N ASP A 13 -6.27 -0.56 -0.11
CA ASP A 13 -5.46 -1.48 0.67
C ASP A 13 -4.62 -2.40 -0.22
N ARG A 14 -5.25 -3.03 -1.24
CA ARG A 14 -4.53 -3.85 -2.23
C ARG A 14 -3.47 -3.06 -3.00
N LEU A 15 -3.75 -1.80 -3.32
CA LEU A 15 -2.76 -0.93 -3.96
C LEU A 15 -1.54 -0.71 -3.06
N GLY A 16 -1.77 -0.51 -1.75
CA GLY A 16 -0.69 -0.42 -0.76
C GLY A 16 0.15 -1.70 -0.69
N GLU A 17 -0.50 -2.87 -0.64
CA GLU A 17 0.19 -4.16 -0.62
C GLU A 17 1.06 -4.37 -1.87
N VAL A 18 0.49 -4.13 -3.07
CA VAL A 18 1.21 -4.30 -4.34
C VAL A 18 2.38 -3.33 -4.44
N ALA A 19 2.21 -2.07 -4.02
CA ALA A 19 3.27 -1.08 -4.02
C ALA A 19 4.47 -1.53 -3.17
N VAL A 20 4.23 -2.13 -1.99
CA VAL A 20 5.29 -2.60 -1.09
C VAL A 20 5.92 -3.90 -1.60
N ARG A 21 5.11 -4.93 -1.87
CA ARG A 21 5.60 -6.30 -2.11
C ARG A 21 6.11 -6.53 -3.53
N ILE A 22 5.55 -5.83 -4.51
CA ILE A 22 5.84 -6.06 -5.93
C ILE A 22 6.51 -4.83 -6.56
N GLY A 23 5.96 -3.64 -6.32
CA GLY A 23 6.47 -2.40 -6.90
C GLY A 23 7.87 -2.06 -6.39
N LEU A 24 8.00 -1.86 -5.08
CA LEU A 24 9.28 -1.64 -4.42
C LEU A 24 10.03 -2.95 -4.13
N ASN A 25 9.29 -4.04 -3.88
CA ASN A 25 9.82 -5.30 -3.36
C ASN A 25 10.65 -5.07 -2.08
N LEU A 26 10.04 -4.42 -1.08
CA LEU A 26 10.68 -4.05 0.17
C LEU A 26 11.26 -5.30 0.86
N GLN A 27 12.55 -5.25 1.19
CA GLN A 27 13.22 -6.31 1.93
C GLN A 27 13.18 -6.05 3.44
N PRO A 28 13.18 -7.10 4.28
CA PRO A 28 13.25 -6.92 5.73
C PRO A 28 14.47 -6.10 6.16
N GLY A 29 14.25 -5.12 7.04
CA GLY A 29 15.26 -4.20 7.54
C GLY A 29 15.63 -3.05 6.58
N GLN A 30 14.98 -2.97 5.41
CA GLN A 30 15.20 -1.88 4.47
C GLN A 30 14.46 -0.61 4.91
N GLU A 31 15.17 0.51 5.00
CA GLU A 31 14.54 1.80 5.29
C GLU A 31 13.70 2.30 4.10
N LEU A 32 12.51 2.84 4.40
CA LEU A 32 11.58 3.38 3.43
C LEU A 32 11.24 4.83 3.76
N VAL A 33 11.46 5.73 2.80
CA VAL A 33 10.98 7.12 2.83
C VAL A 33 9.89 7.30 1.79
N VAL A 34 8.74 7.82 2.20
CA VAL A 34 7.59 8.09 1.31
C VAL A 34 7.41 9.59 1.16
N SER A 35 7.56 10.09 -0.07
CA SER A 35 7.24 11.47 -0.44
C SER A 35 5.87 11.51 -1.10
N ALA A 36 4.91 12.19 -0.47
CA ALA A 36 3.54 12.26 -0.96
C ALA A 36 2.86 13.58 -0.53
N PRO A 37 1.87 14.07 -1.30
CA PRO A 37 1.06 15.22 -0.90
C PRO A 37 0.06 14.83 0.21
N LEU A 38 -0.45 15.82 0.97
CA LEU A 38 -1.30 15.56 2.14
C LEU A 38 -2.64 14.88 1.80
N GLU A 39 -3.16 15.14 0.60
CA GLU A 39 -4.41 14.56 0.09
C GLU A 39 -4.29 13.03 -0.10
N ALA A 40 -3.07 12.51 -0.27
CA ALA A 40 -2.80 11.08 -0.43
C ALA A 40 -2.68 10.31 0.90
N VAL A 41 -2.97 10.94 2.05
CA VAL A 41 -2.78 10.35 3.39
C VAL A 41 -3.44 8.98 3.55
N ALA A 42 -4.60 8.76 2.92
CA ALA A 42 -5.31 7.49 3.00
C ALA A 42 -4.51 6.33 2.38
N LEU A 43 -3.86 6.58 1.24
CA LEU A 43 -3.01 5.59 0.58
C LEU A 43 -1.70 5.39 1.31
N VAL A 44 -1.06 6.49 1.72
CA VAL A 44 0.23 6.45 2.43
C VAL A 44 0.12 5.60 3.69
N ARG A 45 -0.96 5.73 4.46
CA ARG A 45 -1.20 4.89 5.64
C ARG A 45 -1.26 3.40 5.31
N ARG A 46 -1.88 3.00 4.19
CA ARG A 46 -1.91 1.59 3.74
C ARG A 46 -0.54 1.10 3.29
N ILE A 47 0.20 1.92 2.56
CA ILE A 47 1.60 1.61 2.19
C ILE A 47 2.44 1.40 3.44
N THR A 48 2.36 2.31 4.43
CA THR A 48 3.10 2.20 5.69
C THR A 48 2.71 0.94 6.48
N GLU A 49 1.42 0.61 6.56
CA GLU A 49 0.92 -0.61 7.21
C GLU A 49 1.52 -1.88 6.57
N HIS A 50 1.50 -1.98 5.24
CA HIS A 50 2.08 -3.12 4.52
C HIS A 50 3.63 -3.13 4.57
N ALA A 51 4.27 -1.97 4.59
CA ALA A 51 5.72 -1.86 4.72
C ALA A 51 6.21 -2.43 6.06
N TYR A 52 5.61 -2.02 7.18
CA TYR A 52 5.98 -2.57 8.49
C TYR A 52 5.66 -4.07 8.64
N ARG A 53 4.66 -4.58 7.93
CA ARG A 53 4.38 -6.03 7.89
C ARG A 53 5.41 -6.81 7.08
N ALA A 54 6.04 -6.19 6.09
CA ALA A 54 7.07 -6.82 5.27
C ALA A 54 8.41 -7.01 6.01
N GLY A 55 8.58 -6.36 7.16
CA GLY A 55 9.75 -6.44 8.03
C GLY A 55 10.77 -5.35 7.77
#